data_AF-A0A5C4TB05-F1
#
_entry.id   AF-A0A5C4TB05-F1
#
_cell.length_a   1.000
_cell.length_b   1.000
_cell.length_c   1.000
_cell.angle_alpha   90.00
_cell.angle_beta   90.00
_cell.angle_gamma   90.00
#
_symmetry.space_group_name_H-M   'P 1'
#
loop_
_entity.id
_entity.type
_entity.pdbx_description
1 polymer ?
#
loop_
_entity_poly.entity_id
_entity_poly.type
_entity_poly.pdbx_seq_one_letter_code
_entity_poly.pdbx_strand_id
1 'polypeptide(L)' 'MMSLLNEIEILKRKLHREADRHGDLTHWYVVRISQQLDQKLNEYERTRRHCGPKAGIR' A
#
# COMPACT_ATOMS: atom_id res chain seq x y z
N MET A 1 15.42 2.36 -10.13
CA MET A 1 14.09 1.70 -10.16
C MET A 1 13.72 1.39 -8.71
N MET A 2 12.82 2.14 -8.06
CA MET A 2 12.34 1.73 -6.74
C MET A 2 11.38 0.56 -6.93
N SER A 3 11.68 -0.57 -6.29
CA SER A 3 10.77 -1.72 -6.30
C SER A 3 9.48 -1.35 -5.59
N LEU A 4 8.36 -1.79 -6.13
CA LEU A 4 7.01 -1.50 -5.64
C LEU A 4 6.82 -1.86 -4.14
N LEU A 5 7.52 -2.90 -3.68
CA LEU A 5 7.62 -3.28 -2.27
C LEU A 5 8.28 -2.20 -1.38
N ASN A 6 9.31 -1.54 -1.90
CA ASN A 6 10.00 -0.45 -1.18
C ASN A 6 9.08 0.77 -1.03
N GLU A 7 8.26 1.07 -2.04
CA GLU A 7 7.25 2.14 -1.93
C GLU A 7 6.19 1.81 -0.87
N ILE A 8 5.72 0.55 -0.82
CA ILE A 8 4.78 0.06 0.20
C ILE A 8 5.38 0.21 1.61
N GLU A 9 6.64 -0.20 1.81
CA GLU A 9 7.31 -0.06 3.10
C GLU A 9 7.47 1.41 3.54
N ILE A 10 7.82 2.30 2.61
CA ILE A 10 7.94 3.74 2.91
C ILE A 10 6.58 4.32 3.32
N LEU A 11 5.51 3.99 2.58
CA LEU A 11 4.16 4.44 2.88
C LEU A 11 3.68 3.91 4.24
N LYS A 12 3.95 2.64 4.56
CA LYS A 12 3.63 2.05 5.86
C LYS A 12 4.32 2.79 7.01
N ARG A 13 5.62 3.10 6.87
CA ARG A 13 6.36 3.86 7.89
C ARG A 13 5.84 5.28 8.05
N LYS A 14 5.50 5.95 6.95
CA LYS A 14 4.88 7.28 6.98
C LYS A 14 3.53 7.26 7.68
N LEU A 15 2.69 6.28 7.37
CA LEU A 15 1.38 6.14 8.01
C LEU A 15 1.52 5.97 9.53
N HIS A 16 2.41 5.09 9.97
CA HIS A 16 2.65 4.88 11.40
C HIS A 16 3.14 6.14 12.09
N ARG A 17 4.09 6.87 11.48
CA ARG A 17 4.59 8.14 12.02
C ARG A 17 3.52 9.21 12.11
N GLU A 18 2.67 9.33 11.10
CA GLU A 18 1.62 10.35 11.10
C GLU A 18 0.49 9.96 12.07
N ALA A 19 0.11 8.69 12.14
CA ALA A 19 -0.86 8.22 13.13
C ALA A 19 -0.37 8.47 14.57
N ASP A 20 0.91 8.19 14.84
CA ASP A 20 1.54 8.46 16.14
C ASP A 20 1.62 9.97 16.43
N ARG A 21 1.96 10.78 15.43
CA ARG A 21 2.10 12.24 15.56
C ARG A 21 0.76 12.95 15.76
N HIS A 22 -0.30 12.52 15.09
CA HIS A 22 -1.63 13.14 15.18
C HIS A 22 -2.45 12.54 16.32
N GLY A 23 -2.08 11.37 16.85
CA GLY A 23 -2.83 10.64 17.87
C GLY A 23 -4.19 10.12 17.37
N ASP A 24 -4.47 10.26 16.08
CA ASP A 24 -5.75 9.96 15.47
C ASP A 24 -5.56 9.36 14.06
N LEU A 25 -6.12 8.17 13.86
CA LEU A 25 -6.06 7.44 12.59
C LEU A 25 -7.02 8.00 11.53
N THR A 26 -7.97 8.83 11.95
CA THR A 26 -8.99 9.47 11.10
C THR A 26 -8.54 10.81 10.54
N HIS A 27 -7.37 11.30 10.94
CA HIS A 27 -6.81 12.52 10.38
C HIS A 27 -6.70 12.40 8.86
N TRP A 28 -7.21 13.39 8.13
CA TRP A 28 -7.35 13.34 6.67
C TRP A 28 -6.03 12.98 5.96
N TYR A 29 -4.89 13.41 6.51
CA TYR A 29 -3.58 13.04 6.00
C TYR A 29 -3.27 11.54 6.15
N VAL A 30 -3.59 10.94 7.30
CA VAL A 30 -3.42 9.49 7.55
C VAL A 30 -4.33 8.69 6.62
N VAL A 31 -5.59 9.10 6.47
CA VAL A 31 -6.55 8.49 5.53
C VAL A 31 -6.04 8.54 4.09
N ARG A 32 -5.45 9.66 3.68
CA ARG A 32 -4.87 9.81 2.34
C ARG A 32 -3.67 8.88 2.12
N ILE A 33 -2.81 8.71 3.12
CA ILE A 33 -1.69 7.78 3.07
C ILE A 33 -2.20 6.33 3.02
N SER A 34 -3.26 5.98 3.77
CA SER A 34 -3.91 4.67 3.71
C SER A 34 -4.40 4.34 2.30
N GLN A 35 -5.07 5.29 1.64
CA GLN A 35 -5.57 5.08 0.27
C GLN A 35 -4.43 4.88 -0.74
N GLN A 36 -3.31 5.60 -0.58
CA GLN A 36 -2.14 5.40 -1.44
C GLN A 36 -1.48 4.04 -1.20
N LEU A 37 -1.42 3.59 0.06
CA LEU A 37 -0.91 2.27 0.41
C LEU A 37 -1.78 1.17 -0.19
N ASP A 38 -3.10 1.31 -0.12
CA ASP A 38 -4.06 0.37 -0.73
C ASP A 38 -3.90 0.28 -2.24
N GLN A 39 -3.78 1.43 -2.93
CA GLN A 39 -3.52 1.46 -4.38
C GLN A 39 -2.24 0.71 -4.75
N LYS A 40 -1.15 0.92 -3.99
CA LYS A 40 0.12 0.24 -4.24
C LYS A 40 0.05 -1.25 -3.92
N LEU A 41 -0.68 -1.67 -2.89
CA LEU A 41 -0.93 -3.08 -2.60
C LEU A 41 -1.74 -3.75 -3.70
N ASN A 42 -2.77 -3.08 -4.22
CA ASN A 42 -3.57 -3.59 -5.33
C ASN A 42 -2.75 -3.66 -6.63
N GLU A 43 -1.85 -2.71 -6.87
CA GLU A 43 -0.89 -2.75 -7.98
C GLU A 43 0.07 -3.96 -7.84
N TYR A 44 0.60 -4.18 -6.63
CA TYR A 44 1.41 -5.37 -6.32
C TYR A 44 0.65 -6.66 -6.57
N GLU A 45 -0.58 -6.76 -6.06
CA GLU A 45 -1.45 -7.93 -6.26
C GLU A 45 -1.75 -8.16 -7.75
N ARG A 46 -2.03 -7.10 -8.52
CA ARG A 46 -2.25 -7.19 -9.97
C ARG A 46 -1.01 -7.67 -10.69
N THR A 47 0.17 -7.12 -10.39
CA THR A 47 1.44 -7.57 -10.98
C THR A 47 1.70 -9.02 -10.60
N ARG A 48 1.45 -9.41 -9.34
CA ARG A 48 1.62 -10.79 -8.87
C ARG A 48 0.64 -11.76 -9.54
N ARG A 49 -0.61 -11.35 -9.78
CA ARG A 49 -1.62 -12.15 -10.49
C ARG A 49 -1.36 -12.23 -12.00
N HIS A 50 -0.79 -11.19 -12.61
CA HIS A 50 -0.41 -11.22 -14.03
C HIS A 50 0.89 -11.99 -14.30
N CYS A 51 1.84 -12.02 -13.35
CA CYS A 51 3.07 -12.80 -13.47
C CYS A 51 2.98 -14.20 -12.85
N GLY A 52 1.92 -14.52 -12.10
CA GLY A 52 1.58 -15.89 -11.73
C GLY A 52 0.90 -16.62 -12.90
N PRO A 53 1.07 -17.94 -13.06
CA PRO A 53 0.30 -18.69 -14.04
C PRO A 53 -1.18 -18.39 -13.80
N LYS A 54 -1.91 -18.06 -14.88
CA LYS A 54 -3.37 -17.98 -14.90
C LYS A 54 -3.95 -19.10 -14.04
N ALA A 55 -4.35 -18.79 -12.82
CA ALA A 55 -5.43 -19.51 -12.16
C ALA A 55 -6.68 -19.01 -12.90
N GLY A 56 -7.12 -19.58 -14.02
CA GLY A 56 -7.06 -20.99 -14.36
C GLY A 56 -8.24 -21.71 -13.73
N ILE A 57 -9.44 -21.35 -14.17
CA ILE A 57 -10.61 -22.23 -14.35
C ILE A 57 -11.11 -22.94 -13.09
N ARG A 58 -12.25 -22.47 -12.53
CA ARG A 58 -13.49 -23.26 -12.50
C ARG A 58 -14.70 -22.39 -12.20
#